data_AF-A0A076HKK4-F1
#
_entry.id   AF-A0A076HKK4-F1
#
_cell.length_a   1.000
_cell.length_b   1.000
_cell.length_c   1.000
_cell.angle_alpha   90.00
_cell.angle_beta   90.00
_cell.angle_gamma   90.00
#
_symmetry.space_group_name_H-M   'P 1'
#
loop_
_entity.id
_entity.type
_entity.pdbx_description
1 polymer ?
#
loop_
_entity_poly.entity_id
_entity_poly.type
_entity_poly.pdbx_seq_one_letter_code
_entity_poly.pdbx_strand_id
1 'polypeptide(L)' 'MTTLLYRGHQYQQSNASQGKPGVQLVYRRNVYQARQISNSPSQAKLTYRGVNYTR' A
#
# COMPACT_ATOMS: atom_id res chain seq x y z
N MET A 1 11.58 18.44 -8.71
CA MET A 1 11.52 16.98 -8.91
C MET A 1 12.48 16.35 -7.91
N THR A 2 12.00 15.49 -7.02
CA THR A 2 12.85 14.77 -6.06
C THR A 2 13.13 13.37 -6.61
N THR A 3 14.40 13.08 -6.87
CA THR A 3 14.87 11.78 -7.33
C THR A 3 15.55 11.06 -6.18
N LEU A 4 15.12 9.83 -5.88
CA LEU A 4 15.79 8.99 -4.89
C LEU A 4 16.71 8.00 -5.62
N LEU A 5 17.99 8.04 -5.28
CA LEU A 5 18.97 7.04 -5.72
C LEU A 5 19.15 6.00 -4.62
N TYR A 6 18.78 4.76 -4.89
CA TYR A 6 18.96 3.65 -3.96
C TYR A 6 19.47 2.41 -4.70
N ARG A 7 20.63 1.88 -4.29
CA ARG A 7 21.30 0.72 -4.90
C ARG A 7 21.49 0.80 -6.42
N GLY A 8 21.83 1.99 -6.93
CA GLY A 8 22.03 2.21 -8.38
C GLY A 8 20.72 2.35 -9.17
N HIS A 9 19.56 2.25 -8.53
CA HIS A 9 18.27 2.49 -9.16
C HIS A 9 17.78 3.91 -8.87
N GLN A 10 17.34 4.59 -9.93
CA GLN A 10 16.70 5.89 -9.83
C GLN A 10 15.19 5.72 -9.76
N TYR A 11 14.60 6.25 -8.69
CA TYR A 11 13.16 6.29 -8.51
C TYR A 11 12.69 7.72 -8.72
N GLN A 12 11.80 7.88 -9.68
CA GLN A 12 11.11 9.14 -9.92
C GLN A 12 9.87 9.19 -9.02
N GLN A 13 9.82 10.17 -8.11
CA GLN A 13 8.63 10.40 -7.31
C GLN A 13 7.58 11.11 -8.17
N SER A 14 6.58 10.36 -8.64
CA SER A 14 5.40 10.94 -9.30
C SER A 14 4.49 11.57 -8.23
N ASN A 15 4.75 12.82 -7.87
CA ASN A 15 3.84 13.65 -7.05
C ASN A 15 2.57 14.07 -7.78
N ALA A 16 2.44 13.62 -9.02
CA ALA A 16 1.39 14.02 -9.88
C ALA A 16 0.17 13.15 -9.54
N SER A 17 -0.80 13.71 -8.82
CA SER A 17 -2.19 13.26 -8.90
C SER A 17 -2.72 13.59 -10.31
N GLN A 18 -2.09 13.04 -11.35
CA GLN A 18 -2.48 13.34 -12.73
C GLN A 18 -3.90 12.83 -12.93
N GLY A 19 -4.84 13.77 -12.99
CA GLY A 19 -6.18 13.55 -13.51
C GLY A 19 -7.12 12.67 -12.69
N LYS A 20 -6.81 12.35 -11.42
CA LYS A 20 -7.80 11.67 -10.59
C LYS A 20 -8.84 12.70 -10.13
N PRO A 21 -10.13 12.53 -10.45
CA PRO A 21 -11.15 13.42 -9.94
C PRO A 21 -11.11 13.43 -8.41
N GLY A 22 -11.34 14.58 -7.80
CA GLY A 22 -11.50 14.66 -6.35
C GLY A 22 -12.69 13.80 -5.93
N VAL A 23 -12.44 12.62 -5.38
CA VAL A 23 -13.50 11.73 -4.89
C VAL A 23 -13.79 12.13 -3.46
N GLN A 24 -15.04 12.51 -3.18
CA GLN A 24 -15.50 12.68 -1.80
C GLN A 24 -15.59 11.30 -1.14
N LEU A 25 -14.78 11.08 -0.11
CA LEU A 25 -14.82 9.86 0.66
C LEU A 25 -16.07 9.87 1.56
N VAL A 26 -16.95 8.88 1.40
CA VAL A 26 -18.11 8.69 2.26
C VAL A 26 -17.85 7.53 3.21
N TYR A 27 -18.00 7.78 4.51
CA TYR A 27 -17.91 6.72 5.50
C TYR A 27 -19.17 5.85 5.46
N ARG A 28 -19.00 4.56 5.16
CA ARG A 28 -20.07 3.55 5.19
C ARG A 28 -19.69 2.44 6.16
N ARG A 29 -20.23 2.49 7.37
CA ARG A 29 -19.95 1.55 8.47
C ARG A 29 -20.02 0.09 8.03
N ASN A 30 -21.09 -0.33 7.35
CA ASN A 30 -21.30 -1.72 6.94
C ASN A 30 -20.20 -2.23 6.00
N VAL A 31 -19.74 -1.39 5.07
CA VAL A 31 -18.68 -1.72 4.10
C VAL A 31 -17.36 -1.94 4.83
N TYR A 32 -17.03 -1.07 5.78
CA TYR A 32 -15.80 -1.19 6.56
C TYR A 32 -15.81 -2.41 7.48
N GLN A 33 -16.93 -2.67 8.17
CA GLN A 33 -17.08 -3.86 9.02
C GLN A 33 -16.96 -5.15 8.20
N ALA A 34 -17.62 -5.23 7.04
CA ALA A 34 -17.49 -6.39 6.15
C ALA A 34 -16.04 -6.59 5.68
N ARG A 35 -15.33 -5.50 5.36
CA ARG A 35 -13.91 -5.56 4.98
C ARG A 35 -12.99 -5.96 6.12
N GLN A 36 -13.26 -5.52 7.36
CA GLN A 36 -12.46 -5.97 8.51
C GLN A 36 -12.60 -7.46 8.75
N ILE A 37 -13.80 -8.00 8.58
CA ILE A 37 -14.06 -9.44 8.71
C ILE A 37 -13.37 -10.22 7.58
N SER A 38 -13.53 -9.75 6.32
CA SER A 38 -12.93 -10.41 5.15
C SER A 38 -11.41 -10.31 5.13
N ASN A 39 -10.86 -9.21 5.65
CA ASN A 39 -9.44 -8.92 5.70
C ASN A 39 -8.87 -9.36 7.06
N SER A 40 -9.34 -10.50 7.56
CA SER A 40 -8.67 -11.21 8.65
C SER A 40 -7.19 -11.27 8.31
N PRO A 41 -6.30 -10.76 9.17
CA PRO A 41 -4.90 -10.61 8.83
C PRO A 41 -4.32 -12.01 8.63
N SER A 42 -4.21 -12.44 7.37
CA SER A 42 -3.23 -13.44 6.99
C SER A 42 -1.91 -12.90 7.51
N GLN A 43 -1.31 -13.59 8.48
CA GLN A 43 -0.04 -13.19 9.08
C GLN A 43 0.89 -12.80 7.94
N ALA A 44 1.31 -11.54 7.90
CA ALA A 44 2.17 -11.04 6.84
C ALA A 44 3.48 -11.83 6.91
N LYS A 45 3.61 -12.86 6.06
CA LYS A 45 4.82 -13.66 5.96
C LYS A 45 5.78 -12.88 5.09
N LEU A 46 6.83 -12.33 5.71
CA LEU A 46 7.92 -11.73 4.98
C LEU A 46 8.88 -12.85 4.56
N THR A 47 9.04 -13.08 3.27
CA THR A 47 10.05 -14.01 2.76
C THR A 47 11.22 -13.23 2.18
N TYR A 48 12.43 -13.45 2.72
CA TYR A 48 13.66 -12.85 2.19
C TYR A 48 14.73 -13.93 2.02
N ARG A 49 15.31 -14.04 0.81
CA ARG A 49 16.32 -15.05 0.45
C ARG A 49 15.92 -16.50 0.82
N GLY A 50 14.64 -16.85 0.67
CA GLY A 50 14.12 -18.18 0.99
C GLY A 50 13.84 -18.41 2.48
N VAL A 51 14.08 -17.43 3.34
CA VAL A 51 13.77 -17.50 4.78
C VAL A 51 12.45 -16.77 5.04
N ASN A 52 11.56 -17.43 5.78
CA ASN A 52 10.29 -16.86 6.21
C ASN A 52 10.44 -16.24 7.60
N TYR A 53 10.04 -14.99 7.73
CA TYR A 53 10.00 -14.25 8.99
C TYR A 53 8.55 -14.09 9.40
N THR A 54 8.26 -14.48 10.64
CA THR A 54 7.03 -14.13 11.34
C THR A 54 7.25 -12.80 12.07
N ARG A 55 6.21 -11.97 12.10
CA ARG A 55 6.22 -10.73 12.89
C ARG A 55 6.20 -11.04 14.39
#